data_AF-A0A0J6F3R5-F1
#
_entry.id   AF-A0A0J6F3R5-F1
#
_cell.length_a   1.000
_cell.length_b   1.000
_cell.length_c   1.000
_cell.angle_alpha   90.00
_cell.angle_beta   90.00
_cell.angle_gamma   90.00
#
_symmetry.space_group_name_H-M   'P 1'
#
loop_
_entity.id
_entity.type
_entity.pdbx_description
1 polymer ?
#
loop_
_entity_poly.entity_id
_entity_poly.type
_entity_poly.pdbx_seq_one_letter_code
_entity_poly.pdbx_strand_id
1 'polypeptide(L)'
;MFWDLSRAGEEQTQEDSQDGPPELLFVHGGHTNRISDFSWNLNDPWVLCSAAEDNLLQVWKVADAIVGKDMEDVPTEELET
;
A
#
# COMPACT_ATOMS: atom_id res chain seq x y z
N MET A 1 -5.87 -3.85 4.49
CA MET A 1 -4.96 -2.70 4.64
C MET A 1 -3.54 -3.20 4.52
N PHE A 2 -2.68 -2.45 3.85
CA PHE A 2 -1.24 -2.71 3.78
C PHE A 2 -0.48 -1.64 4.54
N TRP A 3 0.62 -2.06 5.16
CA TRP A 3 1.40 -1.25 6.08
C TRP A 3 2.87 -1.36 5.70
N ASP A 4 3.57 -0.23 5.76
CA ASP A 4 5.02 -0.16 5.63
C ASP A 4 5.64 0.28 6.96
N LEU A 5 6.20 -0.68 7.68
CA LEU A 5 6.75 -0.46 9.01
C LEU A 5 8.05 0.36 9.01
N SER A 6 8.71 0.53 7.86
CA SER A 6 9.89 1.40 7.76
C SER A 6 9.55 2.87 8.01
N ARG A 7 8.28 3.24 7.79
CA ARG A 7 7.76 4.61 7.93
C ARG A 7 7.16 4.91 9.30
N ALA A 8 7.18 3.94 10.20
CA ALA A 8 6.60 4.11 11.54
C ALA A 8 7.31 5.23 12.30
N GLY A 9 6.54 6.22 12.74
CA GLY A 9 7.06 7.38 13.49
C GLY A 9 7.60 8.51 12.62
N GLU A 10 7.48 8.45 11.30
CA GLU A 10 7.73 9.61 10.43
C GLU A 10 6.79 10.77 10.79
N GLU A 11 7.30 12.00 10.71
CA GLU A 11 6.47 13.19 10.87
C GLU A 11 5.52 13.34 9.69
N GLN A 12 4.24 13.62 9.97
CA GLN A 12 3.21 13.87 8.97
C GLN A 12 2.68 15.30 9.08
N THR A 13 2.14 15.82 7.99
CA THR A 13 1.36 17.05 8.05
C THR A 13 0.06 16.82 8.83
N GLN A 14 -0.56 17.90 9.33
CA GLN A 14 -1.88 17.79 9.99
C GLN A 14 -2.97 17.26 9.06
N GLU A 15 -2.86 17.49 7.75
CA GLU A 15 -3.80 16.96 6.76
C GLU A 15 -3.63 15.43 6.63
N ASP A 16 -2.42 14.96 6.35
CA ASP A 16 -2.14 13.52 6.17
C ASP A 16 -2.45 12.68 7.42
N SER A 17 -2.24 13.25 8.61
CA SER A 17 -2.52 12.57 9.88
C SER A 17 -4.02 12.23 10.09
N GLN A 18 -4.92 12.87 9.33
CA GLN A 18 -6.36 12.56 9.35
C GLN A 18 -6.68 11.27 8.58
N ASP A 19 -5.86 10.92 7.58
CA ASP A 19 -6.06 9.73 6.74
C ASP A 19 -5.48 8.46 7.36
N GLY A 20 -4.50 8.61 8.27
CA GLY A 20 -3.94 7.49 9.03
C GLY A 20 -2.50 7.75 9.47
N PRO A 21 -1.92 6.78 10.22
CA PRO A 21 -0.53 6.87 10.66
C PRO A 21 0.44 6.76 9.46
N PRO A 22 1.70 7.18 9.60
CA PRO A 22 2.63 7.26 8.47
C PRO A 22 2.95 5.90 7.83
N GLU A 23 2.83 4.81 8.61
CA GLU A 23 3.00 3.44 8.13
C GLU A 23 1.79 2.90 7.34
N LEU A 24 0.65 3.60 7.30
CA LEU A 24 -0.49 3.17 6.47
C LEU A 24 -0.18 3.41 5.00
N LEU A 25 0.13 2.34 4.26
CA LEU A 25 0.55 2.41 2.86
C LEU A 25 -0.63 2.42 1.88
N PHE A 26 -1.60 1.53 2.08
CA PHE A 26 -2.70 1.36 1.14
C PHE A 26 -3.95 0.74 1.77
N VAL A 27 -5.11 1.23 1.36
CA VAL A 27 -6.42 0.66 1.72
C VAL A 27 -7.14 0.20 0.45
N HIS A 28 -7.33 -1.11 0.32
CA HIS A 28 -8.15 -1.68 -0.74
C HIS A 28 -9.64 -1.51 -0.43
N GLY A 29 -10.31 -0.62 -1.15
CA GLY A 29 -11.74 -0.31 -1.00
C GLY A 29 -12.67 -1.10 -1.93
N GLY A 30 -12.19 -2.16 -2.59
CA GLY A 30 -12.97 -2.88 -3.60
C GLY A 30 -14.06 -3.82 -3.07
N HIS A 31 -13.99 -4.26 -1.82
CA HIS A 31 -14.96 -5.18 -1.22
C HIS A 31 -16.15 -4.44 -0.62
N THR A 32 -17.36 -4.94 -0.86
CA THR A 32 -18.63 -4.39 -0.35
C THR A 32 -19.14 -5.08 0.91
N ASN A 33 -18.47 -6.15 1.34
CA ASN A 33 -18.81 -6.89 2.54
C ASN A 33 -17.53 -7.34 3.28
N ARG A 34 -17.70 -7.99 4.43
CA ARG A 34 -16.59 -8.46 5.26
C ARG A 34 -15.69 -9.42 4.47
N ILE A 35 -14.39 -9.11 4.49
CA ILE A 35 -13.35 -10.00 3.97
C ILE A 35 -13.25 -11.20 4.91
N SER A 36 -13.36 -12.41 4.35
CA SER A 36 -13.26 -13.68 5.07
C SER A 36 -11.83 -14.21 5.08
N ASP A 37 -11.09 -14.07 3.97
CA ASP A 37 -9.69 -14.51 3.86
C ASP A 37 -8.94 -13.77 2.73
N PHE A 38 -7.62 -13.86 2.74
CA PHE A 38 -6.75 -13.35 1.67
C PHE A 38 -5.43 -14.12 1.56
N SER A 39 -4.81 -14.10 0.39
CA SER A 39 -3.51 -14.71 0.14
C SER A 39 -2.66 -13.90 -0.83
N TRP A 40 -1.37 -13.82 -0.52
CA TRP A 40 -0.36 -13.29 -1.42
C TRP A 40 -0.09 -14.22 -2.58
N ASN A 41 0.18 -13.64 -3.75
CA ASN A 41 0.80 -14.35 -4.85
C ASN A 41 2.31 -14.43 -4.59
N LEU A 42 2.87 -15.64 -4.64
CA LEU A 42 4.30 -15.87 -4.42
C LEU A 42 5.16 -15.59 -5.66
N ASN A 43 4.54 -15.40 -6.82
CA ASN A 43 5.23 -15.25 -8.11
C ASN A 43 5.18 -13.82 -8.67
N ASP A 44 4.25 -13.00 -8.22
CA ASP A 44 4.11 -11.60 -8.67
C ASP A 44 3.96 -10.69 -7.45
N PRO A 45 4.99 -9.90 -7.11
CA PRO A 45 4.94 -8.96 -5.99
C PRO A 45 3.72 -8.04 -6.08
N TRP A 46 3.17 -7.72 -4.91
CA TRP A 46 2.02 -6.83 -4.76
C TRP A 46 0.70 -7.33 -5.33
N VAL A 47 0.65 -8.56 -5.86
CA VAL A 47 -0.60 -9.23 -6.25
C VAL A 47 -1.17 -10.01 -5.07
N LEU A 48 -2.44 -9.78 -4.79
CA LEU A 48 -3.19 -10.45 -3.73
C LEU A 48 -4.51 -11.01 -4.28
N CYS A 49 -4.97 -12.11 -3.69
CA CYS A 49 -6.35 -12.58 -3.81
C CYS A 49 -7.06 -12.40 -2.48
N SER A 50 -8.29 -11.89 -2.48
CA SER A 50 -9.12 -11.81 -1.27
C SER A 50 -10.56 -12.25 -1.53
N ALA A 51 -11.16 -12.90 -0.53
CA ALA A 51 -12.52 -13.42 -0.53
C ALA A 51 -13.39 -12.64 0.47
N ALA A 52 -14.66 -12.42 0.13
CA ALA A 52 -15.64 -11.78 0.99
C ALA A 52 -16.91 -12.61 1.17
N GLU A 53 -17.69 -12.29 2.21
CA GLU A 53 -18.91 -13.00 2.60
C GLU A 53 -20.09 -12.84 1.61
N ASP A 54 -20.01 -11.90 0.67
CA ASP A 54 -20.99 -11.67 -0.40
C ASP A 54 -20.67 -12.46 -1.70
N ASN A 55 -19.86 -13.51 -1.59
CA ASN A 55 -19.41 -14.38 -2.69
C ASN A 55 -18.50 -13.68 -3.71
N LEU A 56 -17.91 -12.53 -3.38
CA LEU A 56 -16.92 -11.88 -4.22
C LEU A 56 -15.50 -12.40 -3.95
N LEU A 57 -14.82 -12.76 -5.03
CA LEU A 57 -13.37 -12.98 -5.07
C LEU A 57 -12.75 -11.88 -5.91
N GLN A 58 -11.70 -11.26 -5.39
CA GLN A 58 -10.97 -10.21 -6.10
C GLN A 58 -9.48 -10.56 -6.16
N VAL A 59 -8.92 -10.51 -7.37
CA VAL A 59 -7.47 -10.54 -7.59
C VAL A 59 -7.05 -9.14 -8.02
N TRP A 60 -6.14 -8.53 -7.28
CA TRP A 60 -5.77 -7.13 -7.46
C TRP A 60 -4.29 -6.92 -7.17
N LYS A 61 -3.74 -5.84 -7.75
CA LYS A 61 -2.34 -5.43 -7.60
C LYS A 61 -2.29 -3.98 -7.14
N VAL A 62 -1.45 -3.66 -6.16
CA VAL A 62 -1.17 -2.28 -5.79
C VAL A 62 -0.37 -1.62 -6.91
N ALA A 63 -0.73 -0.39 -7.28
CA ALA A 63 -0.04 0.34 -8.34
C ALA A 63 1.42 0.62 -7.95
N ASP A 64 2.34 0.50 -8.92
CA ASP A 64 3.76 0.74 -8.69
C ASP A 64 4.04 2.17 -8.18
N ALA A 65 3.22 3.15 -8.54
CA ALA A 65 3.33 4.52 -8.03
C ALA A 65 3.14 4.65 -6.50
N ILE A 66 2.56 3.64 -5.85
CA ILE A 66 2.34 3.61 -4.38
C ILE A 66 3.50 2.89 -3.69
N VAL A 67 4.08 1.86 -4.31
CA VAL A 67 5.08 0.97 -3.70
C VAL A 67 6.51 1.17 -4.21
N GLY A 68 6.69 1.85 -5.34
CA GLY A 68 7.94 1.95 -6.09
C GLY A 68 8.93 3.01 -5.62
N LYS A 69 8.82 3.49 -4.37
CA LYS A 69 9.70 4.56 -3.86
C LYS A 69 11.17 4.15 -3.68
N ASP A 70 11.52 2.87 -3.82
CA ASP A 70 12.91 2.40 -3.72
C ASP A 70 13.74 2.59 -5.01
N MET A 71 13.24 3.29 -6.03
CA MET A 71 13.98 3.48 -7.31
C MET A 71 14.34 4.94 -7.66
N GLU A 72 13.95 5.93 -6.86
CA GLU A 72 14.32 7.34 -7.08
C GLU A 72 14.75 8.06 -5.79
N ASP A 73 15.73 7.51 -5.09
CA ASP A 73 16.69 8.37 -4.40
C ASP A 73 17.60 8.98 -5.48
N VAL A 74 17.16 10.05 -6.14
CA VAL A 74 18.08 10.90 -6.92
C VAL A 74 19.01 11.55 -5.89
N PRO A 75 20.32 11.27 -5.90
CA PRO A 75 21.24 11.92 -4.98
C PRO A 75 21.10 13.43 -5.12
N THR A 76 20.91 14.12 -4.00
CA THR A 76 20.78 15.58 -3.92
C THR A 76 21.97 16.34 -4.56
N GLU A 77 23.07 15.64 -4.85
CA GLU A 77 24.25 16.11 -5.57
C GLU A 77 24.01 16.41 -7.06
N GLU A 78 22.97 15.85 -7.70
CA GLU A 78 22.65 16.15 -9.11
C GLU A 78 21.72 17.38 -9.31
N LEU A 79 21.24 17.99 -8.23
CA LEU A 79 20.38 19.19 -8.30
C LEU A 79 21.15 20.52 -8.30
N GLU A 80 22.48 20.49 -8.13
CA GLU A 80 23.34 21.69 -8.04
C GLU A 80 24.38 21.81 -9.18
N THR A 81 24.15 21.22 -10.36
CA THR A 81 25.01 21.45 -11.55
C THR A 81 24.29 22.23 -12.65
#